data_AF-A0A5E4D1R1-F1
#
_entry.id   AF-A0A5E4D1R1-F1
#
_cell.length_a   1.000
_cell.length_b   1.000
_cell.length_c   1.000
_cell.angle_alpha   90.00
_cell.angle_beta   90.00
_cell.angle_gamma   90.00
#
_symmetry.space_group_name_H-M   'P 1'
#
loop_
_entity.id
_entity.type
_entity.pdbx_description
1 polymer ?
#
loop_
_entity_poly.entity_id
_entity_poly.type
_entity_poly.pdbx_seq_one_letter_code
_entity_poly.pdbx_strand_id
1 'polypeptide(L)'
;VYGSWFDHVLSWEEHKNDNVLIIFYEEMKKDFFKSLKKITTFLGMHVNDSEINNIAWKTSFSEMKNNTVKESHDPNHTICALTSERNLVFRK
;
A
#
# COMPACT_ATOMS: atom_id res chain seq x y z
N VAL A 1 18.89 5.36 -7.67
CA VAL A 1 19.02 4.61 -6.39
C VAL A 1 18.56 5.55 -5.29
N TYR A 2 17.65 5.13 -4.40
CA TYR A 2 16.94 6.01 -3.45
C TYR A 2 17.68 6.23 -2.11
N GLY A 3 18.95 5.82 -1.98
CA GLY A 3 19.75 6.00 -0.75
C GLY A 3 19.70 4.80 0.22
N SER A 4 20.16 5.04 1.45
CA SER A 4 20.19 4.05 2.55
C SER A 4 18.79 3.83 3.11
N TRP A 5 18.40 2.56 3.29
CA TRP A 5 17.13 2.20 3.91
C TRP A 5 17.03 2.71 5.36
N PHE A 6 18.12 2.60 6.13
CA PHE A 6 18.15 3.05 7.53
C PHE A 6 17.94 4.55 7.62
N ASP A 7 18.67 5.34 6.82
CA ASP A 7 18.56 6.79 6.82
C ASP A 7 17.14 7.23 6.42
N HIS A 8 16.52 6.52 5.47
CA HIS A 8 15.14 6.78 5.07
C HIS A 8 14.16 6.52 6.22
N VAL A 9 14.22 5.35 6.87
CA VAL A 9 13.28 5.01 7.95
C VAL A 9 13.45 5.92 9.17
N LEU A 10 14.71 6.19 9.56
CA LEU A 10 15.01 7.05 10.72
C LEU A 10 14.53 8.48 10.49
N SER A 11 14.73 9.05 9.29
CA SER A 11 14.26 10.41 9.01
C SER A 11 12.74 10.55 9.08
N TRP A 12 11.97 9.52 8.70
CA TRP A 12 10.51 9.53 8.87
C TRP A 12 10.05 9.28 10.30
N GLU A 13 10.82 8.55 11.11
CA GLU A 13 10.50 8.31 12.52
C GLU A 13 10.53 9.61 13.35
N GLU A 14 11.38 10.57 12.99
CA GLU A 14 11.42 11.91 13.61
C GLU A 14 10.08 12.66 13.47
N HIS A 15 9.29 12.35 12.44
CA HIS A 15 7.99 12.97 12.14
C HIS A 15 6.78 12.20 12.72
N LYS A 16 7.00 11.21 13.60
CA LYS A 16 5.92 10.35 14.12
C LYS A 16 4.82 11.10 14.89
N ASN A 17 5.11 12.29 15.40
CA ASN A 17 4.13 13.12 16.13
C ASN A 17 3.42 14.15 15.23
N ASP A 18 3.77 14.21 13.94
CA ASP A 18 3.12 15.07 12.95
C ASP A 18 1.88 14.37 12.37
N ASN A 19 1.31 14.90 11.29
CA ASN A 19 0.26 14.25 10.51
C ASN A 19 0.84 13.12 9.62
N VAL A 20 1.58 12.18 10.23
CA VAL A 20 2.22 11.04 9.56
C VAL A 20 1.83 9.74 10.26
N LEU A 21 1.40 8.75 9.48
CA LEU A 21 1.08 7.42 9.97
C LEU A 21 2.15 6.41 9.55
N ILE A 22 2.88 5.87 10.53
CA ILE A 22 3.84 4.78 10.31
C ILE A 22 3.12 3.43 10.46
N ILE A 23 3.22 2.60 9.41
CA ILE A 23 2.69 1.22 9.35
C ILE A 23 3.78 0.27 8.87
N PHE A 24 3.79 -0.92 9.44
CA PHE A 24 4.71 -2.00 9.07
C PHE A 24 4.04 -3.03 8.17
N TYR A 25 4.79 -3.53 7.19
CA TYR A 25 4.32 -4.55 6.26
C TYR A 25 3.91 -5.84 7.00
N GLU A 26 4.70 -6.24 7.99
CA GLU A 26 4.47 -7.43 8.81
C GLU A 26 3.20 -7.29 9.65
N GLU A 27 2.88 -6.09 10.13
CA GLU A 27 1.64 -5.80 10.86
C GLU A 27 0.42 -6.00 9.94
N MET A 28 0.48 -5.47 8.71
CA MET A 28 -0.57 -5.66 7.72
C MET A 28 -0.78 -7.12 7.34
N LYS A 29 0.30 -7.90 7.27
CA LYS A 29 0.19 -9.35 7.00
C LYS A 29 -0.35 -10.15 8.17
N LYS A 30 -0.01 -9.75 9.41
CA LYS A 30 -0.44 -10.45 10.61
C LYS A 30 -1.91 -10.17 10.94
N ASP A 31 -2.32 -8.91 10.88
CA ASP A 31 -3.69 -8.48 11.14
C ASP A 31 -4.05 -7.28 10.25
N PHE A 32 -4.60 -7.62 9.09
CA PHE A 32 -4.96 -6.64 8.08
C PHE A 32 -6.12 -5.75 8.53
N PHE A 33 -7.11 -6.30 9.24
CA PHE A 33 -8.27 -5.56 9.70
C PHE A 33 -7.89 -4.50 10.74
N LYS A 34 -7.00 -4.85 11.67
CA LYS A 34 -6.45 -3.88 12.64
C LYS A 34 -5.68 -2.77 11.94
N SER A 35 -4.86 -3.13 10.95
CA SER A 35 -4.09 -2.16 10.16
C SER A 35 -5.00 -1.23 9.36
N LEU A 36 -6.06 -1.74 8.73
CA LEU A 36 -7.06 -0.94 8.04
C LEU A 36 -7.77 0.03 8.98
N LYS A 37 -8.21 -0.43 10.16
CA LYS A 37 -8.84 0.43 11.16
C LYS A 37 -7.91 1.57 11.60
N LYS A 38 -6.60 1.29 11.72
CA LYS A 38 -5.59 2.31 12.01
C LYS A 38 -5.53 3.37 10.91
N ILE A 39 -5.54 2.95 9.64
CA ILE A 39 -5.53 3.84 8.47
C ILE A 39 -6.80 4.69 8.42
N THR A 40 -7.98 4.08 8.50
CA THR A 40 -9.25 4.81 8.39
C THR A 40 -9.43 5.81 9.52
N THR A 41 -9.03 5.44 10.75
CA THR A 41 -9.05 6.33 11.90
C THR A 41 -8.14 7.53 11.69
N PHE A 42 -6.91 7.30 11.23
CA PHE A 42 -5.95 8.37 10.93
C PHE A 42 -6.46 9.34 9.85
N LEU A 43 -7.13 8.81 8.83
CA LEU A 43 -7.73 9.62 7.75
C LEU A 43 -9.07 10.27 8.14
N GLY A 44 -9.59 10.01 9.34
CA GLY A 44 -10.91 10.50 9.77
C GLY A 44 -12.08 9.92 8.97
N MET A 45 -11.90 8.72 8.38
CA MET A 45 -12.91 8.05 7.57
C MET A 45 -13.74 7.08 8.40
N HIS A 46 -15.06 7.16 8.26
CA HIS A 46 -15.98 6.17 8.82
C HIS A 46 -16.23 5.07 7.78
N VAL A 47 -15.79 3.85 8.08
CA VAL A 47 -15.88 2.71 7.16
C VAL A 47 -16.61 1.57 7.87
N ASN A 48 -17.64 1.03 7.23
CA ASN A 48 -18.42 -0.07 7.79
C ASN A 48 -17.76 -1.45 7.53
N ASP A 49 -18.21 -2.49 8.22
CA ASP A 49 -17.59 -3.82 8.11
C ASP A 49 -17.69 -4.42 6.69
N SER A 50 -18.73 -4.10 5.92
CA SER A 50 -18.86 -4.55 4.53
C SER A 50 -17.83 -3.88 3.63
N GLU A 51 -17.61 -2.59 3.79
CA GLU A 51 -16.59 -1.83 3.07
C GLU A 51 -15.18 -2.29 3.45
N ILE A 52 -14.92 -2.55 4.73
CA ILE A 52 -13.63 -3.10 5.20
C ILE A 52 -13.36 -4.46 4.53
N ASN A 53 -14.36 -5.35 4.49
CA ASN A 53 -14.22 -6.65 3.82
C ASN A 53 -13.97 -6.50 2.31
N ASN A 54 -14.67 -5.57 1.65
CA ASN A 54 -14.46 -5.29 0.24
C ASN A 54 -13.05 -4.74 -0.05
N ILE A 55 -12.55 -3.85 0.80
CA ILE A 55 -11.18 -3.35 0.70
C ILE A 55 -10.20 -4.51 0.87
N ALA A 56 -10.36 -5.32 1.92
CA ALA A 56 -9.50 -6.47 2.19
C ALA A 56 -9.45 -7.48 1.04
N TRP A 57 -10.60 -7.74 0.40
CA TRP A 57 -10.66 -8.56 -0.79
C TRP A 57 -9.84 -7.94 -1.93
N LYS A 58 -10.14 -6.68 -2.30
CA LYS A 58 -9.50 -5.98 -3.41
C LYS A 58 -7.99 -5.77 -3.24
N THR A 59 -7.53 -5.58 -2.00
CA THR A 59 -6.11 -5.40 -1.66
C THR A 59 -5.43 -6.70 -1.27
N SER A 60 -6.08 -7.86 -1.43
CA SER A 60 -5.42 -9.14 -1.25
C SER A 60 -4.35 -9.34 -2.31
N PHE A 61 -3.28 -10.07 -1.95
CA PHE A 61 -2.17 -10.29 -2.88
C PHE A 61 -2.61 -10.97 -4.18
N SER A 62 -3.54 -11.93 -4.10
CA SER A 62 -4.10 -12.61 -5.27
C SER A 62 -4.89 -11.66 -6.17
N GLU A 63 -5.78 -10.85 -5.60
CA GLU A 63 -6.60 -9.92 -6.38
C GLU A 63 -5.74 -8.83 -7.01
N MET A 64 -4.81 -8.23 -6.26
CA MET A 64 -3.89 -7.23 -6.81
C MET A 64 -3.02 -7.81 -7.94
N LYS A 65 -2.45 -9.01 -7.75
CA LYS A 65 -1.65 -9.68 -8.78
C LYS A 65 -2.45 -9.95 -10.05
N ASN A 66 -3.70 -10.38 -9.91
CA ASN A 66 -4.60 -10.62 -11.04
C ASN A 66 -5.02 -9.31 -11.73
N ASN A 67 -5.16 -8.21 -10.98
CA ASN A 67 -5.52 -6.91 -11.52
C ASN A 67 -4.37 -6.23 -12.28
N THR A 68 -3.10 -6.43 -11.87
CA THR A 68 -1.93 -5.93 -12.61
C THR A 68 -1.88 -6.46 -14.05
N VAL A 69 -2.36 -7.69 -14.27
CA VAL A 69 -2.47 -8.28 -15.61
C VAL A 69 -3.50 -7.52 -16.47
N LYS A 70 -4.57 -7.00 -15.86
CA LYS A 70 -5.64 -6.26 -16.56
C LYS A 70 -5.25 -4.81 -16.87
N GLU A 71 -4.58 -4.13 -15.94
CA GLU A 71 -4.14 -2.73 -16.11
C GLU A 71 -2.95 -2.57 -17.06
N SER A 72 -2.16 -3.64 -17.29
CA SER A 72 -1.03 -3.67 -18.23
C SER A 72 -1.38 -3.34 -19.69
N HIS A 73 -2.66 -3.22 -20.03
CA HIS A 73 -3.14 -2.89 -21.37
C HIS A 73 -3.37 -1.38 -21.59
N ASP A 74 -3.32 -0.54 -20.55
CA ASP A 74 -3.34 0.92 -20.70
C ASP A 74 -1.92 1.50 -20.53
N PRO A 75 -1.20 1.78 -21.64
CA PRO A 75 0.18 2.28 -21.59
C PRO A 75 0.32 3.68 -20.98
N ASN A 76 -0.78 4.39 -20.71
CA ASN A 76 -0.77 5.79 -20.24
C ASN A 76 -1.11 5.96 -18.75
N HIS A 77 -1.46 4.90 -18.01
CA HIS A 77 -1.88 4.99 -16.60
C HIS A 77 -0.99 4.25 -15.59
N THR A 78 0.12 3.64 -16.03
CA THR A 78 0.97 2.83 -15.15
C THR A 78 1.93 3.67 -14.30
N ILE A 79 1.58 3.98 -13.05
CA ILE A 79 2.46 4.72 -12.11
C ILE A 79 3.56 3.81 -11.52
N CYS A 80 3.21 2.56 -11.17
CA CYS A 80 4.16 1.54 -10.74
C CYS A 80 3.56 0.14 -10.93
N ALA A 81 4.19 -0.70 -11.76
CA ALA A 81 3.78 -2.10 -11.94
C ALA A 81 4.97 -3.04 -11.90
N LEU A 82 4.77 -4.22 -11.29
CA LEU A 82 5.69 -5.34 -11.38
C LEU A 82 5.35 -6.15 -12.63
N THR A 83 6.25 -6.20 -13.59
CA THR A 83 6.05 -6.95 -14.83
C THR A 83 6.19 -8.45 -14.61
N SER A 84 5.72 -9.24 -15.59
CA SER A 84 5.94 -10.70 -15.64
C SER A 84 7.42 -11.11 -15.59
N GLU A 85 8.33 -10.19 -15.96
CA GLU A 85 9.78 -10.36 -15.89
C GLU A 85 10.36 -9.96 -14.52
N ARG A 86 9.50 -9.66 -13.53
CA ARG A 86 9.86 -9.16 -12.19
C ARG A 86 10.59 -7.82 -12.21
N ASN A 87 10.38 -7.01 -13.25
CA ASN A 87 10.90 -5.65 -13.31
C ASN A 87 9.86 -4.68 -12.77
N LEU A 88 10.29 -3.72 -11.93
CA LEU A 88 9.44 -2.61 -11.52
C LEU A 88 9.50 -1.52 -12.59
N VAL A 89 8.36 -1.18 -13.16
CA VAL A 89 8.22 -0.12 -14.16
C VAL A 89 7.49 1.05 -13.53
N PHE A 90 8.10 2.23 -13.59
CA PHE A 90 7.51 3.50 -13.18
C PHE A 90 7.34 4.37 -14.44
N ARG A 91 6.13 4.89 -14.70
CA ARG A 91 5.88 5.89 -15.75
C ARG A 91 5.20 7.12 -15.17
N LYS A 92 5.42 8.25 -15.84
CA LYS A 92 4.92 9.57 -15.46
C LYS A 92 3.49 9.78 -15.93
#